data_AF-A0AAV8F8E8-F1
#
_entry.id   AF-A0AAV8F8E8-F1
#
_cell.length_a   1.000
_cell.length_b   1.000
_cell.length_c   1.000
_cell.angle_alpha   90.00
_cell.angle_beta   90.00
_cell.angle_gamma   90.00
#
_symmetry.space_group_name_H-M   'P 1'
#
loop_
_entity.id
_entity.type
_entity.pdbx_description
1 polymer ?
#
loop_
_entity_poly.entity_id
_entity_poly.type
_entity_poly.pdbx_seq_one_letter_code
_entity_poly.pdbx_strand_id
1 'polypeptide(L)'
;MAVYFSDPDSQGHIVGPDHPSITDAVARIDSVIGRLIDGLEKRGIFDKVNVIMLGDHGMVGTCDTRLIFLDDLSPWVTIEPEWVTSQSPLLAITPPDGVSAAKIVSKMNEALSSGKVENGNYLKMYLKEDLPERLHYADSYRIPPIIGLLGEGYKVELKRSESQKECAGAHGYDNAFFSMRTIFMARGPRFAKGRKVPSFKNIEIYNVLASILGLKGAPNNGSASFANSILSKKEV
;
A
#
# COMPACT_ATOMS: atom_id res chain seq x y z
N MET A 1 -5.38 21.53 8.54
CA MET A 1 -6.13 20.57 9.38
C MET A 1 -6.11 19.22 8.68
N ALA A 2 -5.95 18.13 9.42
CA ALA A 2 -6.08 16.77 8.91
C ALA A 2 -7.12 16.04 9.78
N VAL A 3 -7.90 15.17 9.15
CA VAL A 3 -8.88 14.29 9.80
C VAL A 3 -8.66 12.90 9.21
N TYR A 4 -8.66 11.89 10.05
CA TYR A 4 -8.36 10.51 9.68
C TYR A 4 -9.44 9.58 10.22
N PHE A 5 -9.78 8.57 9.42
CA PHE A 5 -10.70 7.50 9.78
C PHE A 5 -10.03 6.17 9.44
N SER A 6 -10.15 5.19 10.34
CA SER A 6 -9.57 3.86 10.15
C SER A 6 -10.46 2.92 9.32
N ASP A 7 -11.75 3.23 9.18
CA ASP A 7 -12.58 2.55 8.19
C ASP A 7 -12.34 3.19 6.80
N PRO A 8 -12.51 2.44 5.69
CA PRO A 8 -12.99 1.05 5.63
C PRO A 8 -11.88 0.01 5.82
N ASP A 9 -10.63 0.42 6.09
CA ASP A 9 -9.49 -0.48 6.22
C ASP A 9 -9.69 -1.53 7.32
N SER A 10 -10.10 -1.09 8.51
CA SER A 10 -10.34 -2.00 9.65
C SER A 10 -11.36 -3.09 9.33
N GLN A 11 -12.48 -2.75 8.68
CA GLN A 11 -13.44 -3.75 8.22
C GLN A 11 -12.88 -4.59 7.06
N GLY A 12 -12.16 -3.97 6.12
CA GLY A 12 -11.51 -4.64 5.00
C GLY A 12 -10.61 -5.78 5.45
N HIS A 13 -9.82 -5.57 6.50
CA HIS A 13 -9.02 -6.62 7.10
C HIS A 13 -9.83 -7.77 7.67
N ILE A 14 -10.93 -7.48 8.37
CA ILE A 14 -11.73 -8.50 9.08
C ILE A 14 -12.51 -9.38 8.09
N VAL A 15 -13.20 -8.76 7.14
CA VAL A 15 -14.18 -9.48 6.29
C VAL A 15 -13.77 -9.60 4.82
N GLY A 16 -12.68 -8.92 4.41
CA GLY A 16 -12.29 -8.78 3.01
C GLY A 16 -13.02 -7.65 2.28
N PRO A 17 -12.45 -7.12 1.18
CA PRO A 17 -12.93 -5.91 0.51
C PRO A 17 -14.30 -6.08 -0.19
N ASP A 18 -14.68 -7.31 -0.55
CA ASP A 18 -15.90 -7.60 -1.30
C ASP A 18 -17.10 -7.96 -0.41
N HIS A 19 -16.91 -7.98 0.91
CA HIS A 19 -17.99 -8.31 1.85
C HIS A 19 -19.02 -7.16 1.93
N PRO A 20 -20.34 -7.45 2.01
CA PRO A 20 -21.38 -6.42 2.07
C PRO A 20 -21.17 -5.35 3.16
N SER A 21 -20.64 -5.73 4.33
CA SER A 21 -20.34 -4.82 5.44
C SER A 21 -19.32 -3.72 5.11
N ILE A 22 -18.52 -3.87 4.05
CA ILE A 22 -17.65 -2.81 3.54
C ILE A 22 -18.48 -1.65 2.98
N THR A 23 -19.61 -1.96 2.33
CA THR A 23 -20.55 -0.93 1.85
C THR A 23 -21.09 -0.11 3.03
N ASP A 24 -21.43 -0.77 4.14
CA ASP A 24 -21.89 -0.08 5.35
C ASP A 24 -20.78 0.78 5.96
N ALA A 25 -19.53 0.31 5.96
CA ALA A 25 -18.39 1.08 6.44
C ALA A 25 -18.16 2.35 5.61
N VAL A 26 -18.20 2.23 4.27
CA VAL A 26 -18.10 3.37 3.36
C VAL A 26 -19.25 4.35 3.58
N ALA A 27 -20.49 3.88 3.71
CA ALA A 27 -21.65 4.73 3.97
C ALA A 27 -21.56 5.50 5.30
N ARG A 28 -20.97 4.90 6.34
CA ARG A 28 -20.71 5.59 7.62
C ARG A 28 -19.70 6.72 7.44
N ILE A 29 -18.60 6.49 6.73
CA ILE A 29 -17.58 7.52 6.47
C ILE A 29 -18.18 8.65 5.62
N ASP A 30 -18.91 8.31 4.57
CA ASP A 30 -19.62 9.26 3.72
C ASP A 30 -20.55 10.17 4.55
N SER A 31 -21.30 9.60 5.48
CA SER A 31 -22.15 10.36 6.41
C SER A 31 -21.36 11.32 7.31
N VAL A 32 -20.16 10.93 7.76
CA VAL A 32 -19.29 11.80 8.57
C VAL A 32 -18.69 12.93 7.73
N ILE A 33 -18.29 12.65 6.49
CA ILE A 33 -17.86 13.67 5.51
C ILE A 33 -19.01 14.64 5.24
N GLY A 34 -20.24 14.14 5.05
CA GLY A 34 -21.46 14.94 4.92
C GLY A 34 -21.64 15.90 6.09
N ARG A 35 -21.49 15.42 7.33
CA ARG A 35 -21.55 16.28 8.53
C ARG A 35 -20.49 17.39 8.53
N LEU A 36 -19.28 17.10 8.07
CA LEU A 36 -18.23 18.12 7.92
C LEU A 36 -18.65 19.18 6.90
N ILE A 37 -19.15 18.74 5.74
CA ILE A 37 -19.63 19.62 4.67
C ILE A 37 -20.78 20.51 5.15
N ASP A 38 -21.81 19.93 5.76
CA ASP A 38 -22.95 20.67 6.35
C ASP A 38 -22.47 21.74 7.35
N GLY A 39 -21.45 21.40 8.15
CA GLY A 39 -20.84 22.31 9.11
C GLY A 39 -20.15 23.50 8.46
N LEU A 40 -19.50 23.30 7.31
CA LEU A 40 -18.86 24.37 6.52
C LEU A 40 -19.90 25.24 5.81
N GLU A 41 -20.98 24.63 5.31
CA GLU A 41 -22.08 25.32 4.63
C GLU A 41 -22.87 26.22 5.59
N LYS A 42 -23.25 25.69 6.76
CA LYS A 42 -23.93 26.47 7.82
C LYS A 42 -23.12 27.68 8.29
N ARG A 43 -21.80 27.62 8.16
CA ARG A 43 -20.87 28.72 8.49
C ARG A 43 -20.61 29.67 7.32
N GLY A 44 -21.14 29.40 6.13
CA GLY A 44 -20.94 30.21 4.93
C GLY A 44 -19.49 30.20 4.42
N ILE A 45 -18.73 29.14 4.71
CA ILE A 45 -17.30 29.04 4.35
C ILE A 45 -16.98 27.86 3.42
N PHE A 46 -17.97 27.04 3.05
CA PHE A 46 -17.70 25.85 2.24
C PHE A 46 -17.03 26.16 0.89
N ASP A 47 -17.37 27.28 0.25
CA ASP A 47 -16.74 27.70 -1.01
C ASP A 47 -15.39 28.40 -0.84
N LYS A 48 -14.99 28.68 0.41
CA LYS A 48 -13.71 29.34 0.76
C LYS A 48 -12.64 28.35 1.21
N VAL A 49 -13.00 27.08 1.37
CA VAL A 49 -12.12 26.02 1.89
C VAL A 49 -11.76 25.05 0.77
N ASN A 50 -10.49 24.64 0.72
CA ASN A 50 -10.07 23.50 -0.09
C ASN A 50 -10.18 22.23 0.75
N VAL A 51 -11.01 21.29 0.29
CA VAL A 51 -11.18 19.95 0.86
C VAL A 51 -10.53 18.95 -0.09
N ILE A 52 -9.60 18.16 0.43
CA ILE A 52 -8.94 17.08 -0.30
C ILE A 52 -9.21 15.80 0.47
N MET A 53 -9.84 14.85 -0.20
CA MET A 53 -10.08 13.50 0.28
C MET A 53 -9.11 12.56 -0.42
N LEU A 54 -8.43 11.75 0.37
CA LEU A 54 -7.41 10.82 -0.07
C LEU A 54 -7.52 9.54 0.76
N GLY A 55 -7.00 8.45 0.22
CA GLY A 55 -6.59 7.29 1.02
C GLY A 55 -5.09 7.09 0.94
N ASP A 56 -4.59 6.16 1.73
CA ASP A 56 -3.19 5.73 1.78
C ASP A 56 -2.92 4.57 0.81
N HIS A 57 -3.79 3.57 0.78
CA HIS A 57 -3.73 2.41 -0.11
C HIS A 57 -5.14 1.89 -0.46
N GLY A 58 -5.19 0.77 -1.18
CA GLY A 58 -6.40 -0.02 -1.36
C GLY A 58 -6.35 -1.31 -0.54
N MET A 59 -7.05 -2.36 -0.98
CA MET A 59 -7.24 -3.61 -0.24
C MET A 59 -7.50 -4.76 -1.22
N VAL A 60 -7.01 -5.97 -0.90
CA VAL A 60 -7.33 -7.19 -1.65
C VAL A 60 -7.71 -8.34 -0.72
N GLY A 61 -8.60 -9.22 -1.17
CA GLY A 61 -8.96 -10.45 -0.45
C GLY A 61 -7.83 -11.48 -0.43
N THR A 62 -7.69 -12.22 0.67
CA THR A 62 -6.60 -13.17 0.92
C THR A 62 -7.10 -14.55 1.40
N CYS A 63 -8.01 -15.15 0.64
CA CYS A 63 -8.58 -16.46 0.93
C CYS A 63 -7.54 -17.60 0.82
N ASP A 64 -7.76 -18.70 1.55
CA ASP A 64 -6.76 -19.71 1.92
C ASP A 64 -6.15 -20.54 0.78
N THR A 65 -6.66 -20.41 -0.44
CA THR A 65 -6.12 -21.11 -1.61
C THR A 65 -4.83 -20.51 -2.16
N ARG A 66 -4.37 -19.38 -1.60
CA ARG A 66 -3.23 -18.58 -2.09
C ARG A 66 -2.08 -18.52 -1.08
N LEU A 67 -1.74 -19.66 -0.47
CA LEU A 67 -0.69 -19.76 0.54
C LEU A 67 0.62 -20.31 -0.03
N ILE A 68 1.74 -19.81 0.50
CA ILE A 68 3.10 -20.31 0.27
C ILE A 68 3.73 -20.53 1.66
N PHE A 69 4.24 -21.73 1.93
CA PHE A 69 4.83 -22.07 3.22
C PHE A 69 6.35 -22.00 3.17
N LEU A 70 6.99 -21.31 4.12
CA LEU A 70 8.45 -21.25 4.18
C LEU A 70 9.08 -22.60 4.55
N ASP A 71 8.41 -23.44 5.35
CA ASP A 71 8.91 -24.77 5.71
C ASP A 71 9.06 -25.71 4.50
N ASP A 72 8.26 -25.48 3.44
CA ASP A 72 8.33 -26.24 2.18
C ASP A 72 9.65 -25.98 1.41
N LEU A 73 10.39 -24.92 1.77
CA LEU A 73 11.71 -24.60 1.19
C LEU A 73 12.88 -25.33 1.88
N SER A 74 12.62 -26.01 3.01
CA SER A 74 13.65 -26.67 3.83
C SER A 74 14.60 -27.62 3.09
N PRO A 75 14.20 -28.33 1.99
CA PRO A 75 15.16 -29.14 1.22
C PRO A 75 16.22 -28.32 0.46
N TRP A 76 16.03 -27.01 0.27
CA TRP A 76 16.97 -26.12 -0.42
C TRP A 76 17.68 -25.16 0.53
N VAL A 77 16.95 -24.63 1.51
CA VAL A 77 17.44 -23.62 2.44
C VAL A 77 16.62 -23.64 3.73
N THR A 78 17.32 -23.59 4.86
CA THR A 78 16.69 -23.39 6.17
C THR A 78 16.59 -21.89 6.45
N ILE A 79 15.37 -21.42 6.71
CA ILE A 79 15.09 -20.05 7.13
C ILE A 79 14.59 -20.12 8.57
N GLU A 80 15.38 -19.62 9.50
CA GLU A 80 14.97 -19.60 10.90
C GLU A 80 13.89 -18.55 11.14
N PRO A 81 12.86 -18.83 11.97
CA PRO A 81 11.76 -17.90 12.22
C PRO A 81 12.22 -16.52 12.69
N GLU A 82 13.29 -16.45 13.48
CA GLU A 82 13.85 -15.19 13.98
C GLU A 82 14.48 -14.31 12.90
N TRP A 83 14.76 -14.83 11.71
CA TRP A 83 15.23 -14.03 10.58
C TRP A 83 14.08 -13.28 9.90
N VAL A 84 12.83 -13.75 10.05
CA VAL A 84 11.65 -13.20 9.37
C VAL A 84 11.12 -11.99 10.12
N THR A 85 11.37 -10.80 9.59
CA THR A 85 10.92 -9.53 10.19
C THR A 85 9.53 -9.09 9.72
N SER A 86 9.07 -9.60 8.59
CA SER A 86 7.71 -9.42 8.07
C SER A 86 7.36 -10.64 7.22
N GLN A 87 6.17 -11.19 7.39
CA GLN A 87 5.78 -12.43 6.72
C GLN A 87 4.94 -12.17 5.45
N SER A 88 3.88 -11.38 5.56
CA SER A 88 2.91 -11.14 4.50
C SER A 88 2.25 -9.77 4.71
N PRO A 89 1.87 -9.03 3.65
CA PRO A 89 1.96 -9.36 2.21
C PRO A 89 3.28 -8.96 1.54
N LEU A 90 4.29 -8.62 2.33
CA LEU A 90 5.67 -8.47 1.90
C LEU A 90 6.54 -9.32 2.84
N LEU A 91 7.22 -10.31 2.27
CA LEU A 91 8.16 -11.12 3.04
C LEU A 91 9.46 -10.32 3.20
N ALA A 92 9.96 -10.19 4.42
CA ALA A 92 11.22 -9.51 4.68
C ALA A 92 12.06 -10.34 5.65
N ILE A 93 13.33 -10.57 5.30
CA ILE A 93 14.22 -11.47 6.02
C ILE A 93 15.54 -10.75 6.30
N THR A 94 15.99 -10.81 7.56
CA THR A 94 17.29 -10.34 8.03
C THR A 94 18.07 -11.52 8.59
N PRO A 95 18.95 -12.15 7.81
CA PRO A 95 19.83 -13.20 8.32
C PRO A 95 20.90 -12.60 9.25
N PRO A 96 21.47 -13.40 10.17
CA PRO A 96 22.54 -12.95 11.06
C PRO A 96 23.85 -12.71 10.31
N ASP A 97 24.77 -11.99 10.95
CA ASP A 97 26.09 -11.74 10.40
C ASP A 97 26.81 -13.03 10.01
N GLY A 98 27.52 -12.99 8.88
CA GLY A 98 28.23 -14.16 8.33
C GLY A 98 27.36 -15.09 7.47
N VAL A 99 26.04 -14.90 7.45
CA VAL A 99 25.14 -15.63 6.54
C VAL A 99 24.92 -14.83 5.26
N SER A 100 25.21 -15.44 4.11
CA SER A 100 25.11 -14.77 2.81
C SER A 100 23.65 -14.61 2.37
N ALA A 101 23.17 -13.36 2.36
CA ALA A 101 21.84 -13.01 1.85
C ALA A 101 21.66 -13.42 0.37
N ALA A 102 22.70 -13.23 -0.46
CA ALA A 102 22.66 -13.61 -1.87
C ALA A 102 22.47 -15.12 -2.06
N LYS A 103 23.13 -15.94 -1.23
CA LYS A 103 22.96 -17.40 -1.25
C LYS A 103 21.54 -17.80 -0.83
N ILE A 104 20.97 -17.14 0.18
CA ILE A 104 19.57 -17.35 0.60
C ILE A 104 18.62 -17.04 -0.55
N VAL A 105 18.71 -15.83 -1.14
CA VAL A 105 17.86 -15.41 -2.26
C VAL A 105 17.94 -16.39 -3.43
N SER A 106 19.15 -16.81 -3.81
CA SER A 106 19.36 -17.79 -4.87
C SER A 106 18.70 -19.13 -4.57
N LYS A 107 18.88 -19.68 -3.36
CA LYS A 107 18.31 -20.97 -2.96
C LYS A 107 16.79 -20.94 -2.80
N MET A 108 16.25 -19.85 -2.27
CA MET A 108 14.80 -19.66 -2.20
C MET A 108 14.19 -19.59 -3.60
N ASN A 109 14.76 -18.79 -4.52
CA ASN A 109 14.23 -18.71 -5.89
C ASN A 109 14.37 -20.04 -6.66
N GLU A 110 15.45 -20.80 -6.43
CA GLU A 110 15.58 -22.18 -6.95
C GLU A 110 14.42 -23.05 -6.47
N ALA A 111 14.14 -23.08 -5.17
CA ALA A 111 13.03 -23.84 -4.59
C ALA A 111 11.67 -23.40 -5.14
N LEU A 112 11.41 -22.09 -5.19
CA LEU A 112 10.13 -21.50 -5.63
C LEU A 112 9.82 -21.80 -7.11
N SER A 113 10.85 -21.87 -7.96
CA SER A 113 10.74 -22.23 -9.38
C SER A 113 10.73 -23.74 -9.67
N SER A 114 10.96 -24.59 -8.66
CA SER A 114 11.15 -26.04 -8.84
C SER A 114 9.88 -26.82 -9.22
N GLY A 115 8.71 -26.20 -9.06
CA GLY A 115 7.40 -26.87 -9.16
C GLY A 115 7.05 -27.76 -7.96
N LYS A 116 7.91 -27.84 -6.94
CA LYS A 116 7.69 -28.63 -5.72
C LYS A 116 7.13 -27.80 -4.55
N VAL A 117 7.26 -26.48 -4.62
CA VAL A 117 6.66 -25.55 -3.64
C VAL A 117 5.33 -25.08 -4.19
N GLU A 118 4.25 -25.38 -3.48
CA GLU A 118 2.90 -24.95 -3.82
C GLU A 118 2.84 -23.43 -3.94
N ASN A 119 2.23 -22.92 -5.01
CA ASN A 119 2.16 -21.49 -5.33
C ASN A 119 3.52 -20.75 -5.43
N GLY A 120 4.66 -21.48 -5.51
CA GLY A 120 5.99 -20.87 -5.49
C GLY A 120 6.24 -19.81 -6.56
N ASN A 121 5.60 -19.93 -7.74
CA ASN A 121 5.69 -18.94 -8.82
C ASN A 121 5.09 -17.57 -8.47
N TYR A 122 4.36 -17.44 -7.36
CA TYR A 122 3.76 -16.19 -6.87
C TYR A 122 4.58 -15.52 -5.76
N LEU A 123 5.75 -16.05 -5.42
CA LEU A 123 6.72 -15.37 -4.55
C LEU A 123 8.03 -15.26 -5.31
N LYS A 124 8.63 -14.07 -5.30
CA LYS A 124 9.96 -13.86 -5.84
C LYS A 124 10.84 -13.13 -4.84
N MET A 125 11.98 -13.73 -4.55
CA MET A 125 12.95 -13.18 -3.61
C MET A 125 13.96 -12.28 -4.32
N TYR A 126 14.31 -11.20 -3.66
CA TYR A 126 15.26 -10.20 -4.11
C TYR A 126 16.22 -9.88 -2.98
N LEU A 127 17.48 -9.59 -3.32
CA LEU A 127 18.25 -8.66 -2.50
C LEU A 127 17.58 -7.29 -2.62
N LYS A 128 17.53 -6.50 -1.55
CA LYS A 128 16.83 -5.20 -1.60
C LYS A 128 17.39 -4.28 -2.70
N GLU A 129 18.68 -4.38 -3.01
CA GLU A 129 19.36 -3.64 -4.07
C GLU A 129 18.89 -4.04 -5.47
N ASP A 130 18.37 -5.26 -5.64
CA ASP A 130 17.90 -5.80 -6.92
C ASP A 130 16.38 -5.62 -7.12
N LEU A 131 15.69 -4.97 -6.17
CA LEU A 131 14.27 -4.67 -6.31
C LEU A 131 14.01 -3.76 -7.51
N PRO A 132 12.83 -3.86 -8.16
CA PRO A 132 12.46 -2.95 -9.25
C PRO A 132 12.62 -1.48 -8.83
N GLU A 133 13.46 -0.73 -9.55
CA GLU A 133 13.82 0.66 -9.22
C GLU A 133 12.59 1.56 -8.99
N ARG A 134 11.50 1.32 -9.73
CA ARG A 134 10.23 2.05 -9.61
C ARG A 134 9.61 2.04 -8.20
N LEU A 135 9.99 1.06 -7.36
CA LEU A 135 9.52 0.94 -5.98
C LEU A 135 10.24 1.91 -5.04
N HIS A 136 11.45 2.34 -5.39
CA HIS A 136 12.33 3.16 -4.55
C HIS A 136 12.46 2.61 -3.12
N TYR A 137 12.63 1.29 -2.99
CA TYR A 137 12.57 0.56 -1.71
C TYR A 137 13.86 -0.21 -1.41
N ALA A 138 15.00 0.48 -1.43
CA ALA A 138 16.32 -0.12 -1.17
C ALA A 138 17.21 0.75 -0.27
N ASP A 139 17.13 2.07 -0.41
CA ASP A 139 18.07 3.04 0.18
C ASP A 139 17.73 3.41 1.64
N SER A 140 17.71 2.40 2.52
CA SER A 140 17.57 2.59 3.96
C SER A 140 18.12 1.38 4.72
N TYR A 141 18.78 1.64 5.85
CA TYR A 141 19.22 0.58 6.76
C TYR A 141 18.04 -0.13 7.45
N ARG A 142 16.85 0.48 7.46
CA ARG A 142 15.64 -0.10 8.04
C ARG A 142 14.96 -1.11 7.13
N ILE A 143 15.34 -1.15 5.85
CA ILE A 143 14.84 -2.13 4.89
C ILE A 143 15.70 -3.38 5.02
N PRO A 144 15.10 -4.54 5.37
CA PRO A 144 15.81 -5.82 5.45
C PRO A 144 16.54 -6.17 4.15
N PRO A 145 17.68 -6.87 4.23
CA PRO A 145 18.52 -7.16 3.05
C PRO A 145 17.82 -8.07 2.03
N ILE A 146 16.85 -8.89 2.47
CA ILE A 146 16.12 -9.81 1.60
C ILE A 146 14.64 -9.45 1.62
N ILE A 147 14.07 -9.24 0.43
CA ILE A 147 12.67 -8.88 0.25
C ILE A 147 12.01 -9.87 -0.72
N GLY A 148 10.88 -10.44 -0.32
CA GLY A 148 10.03 -11.30 -1.13
C GLY A 148 8.79 -10.55 -1.60
N LEU A 149 8.70 -10.33 -2.91
CA LEU A 149 7.51 -9.75 -3.53
C LEU A 149 6.50 -10.87 -3.81
N LEU A 150 5.30 -10.69 -3.25
CA LEU A 150 4.17 -11.61 -3.40
C LEU A 150 3.25 -11.18 -4.55
N GLY A 151 2.69 -12.18 -5.23
CA GLY A 151 1.55 -12.01 -6.11
C GLY A 151 0.34 -11.48 -5.34
N GLU A 152 -0.50 -10.70 -6.01
CA GLU A 152 -1.68 -10.06 -5.43
C GLU A 152 -2.61 -11.09 -4.74
N GLY A 153 -2.89 -10.88 -3.46
CA GLY A 153 -3.76 -11.73 -2.64
C GLY A 153 -3.11 -13.04 -2.15
N TYR A 154 -1.83 -13.29 -2.45
CA TYR A 154 -1.08 -14.42 -1.88
C TYR A 154 -0.53 -14.07 -0.49
N LYS A 155 -0.39 -15.08 0.38
CA LYS A 155 0.23 -14.94 1.69
C LYS A 155 1.38 -15.92 1.83
N VAL A 156 2.39 -15.51 2.59
CA VAL A 156 3.39 -16.44 3.12
C VAL A 156 3.01 -16.82 4.54
N GLU A 157 3.21 -18.09 4.89
CA GLU A 157 3.15 -18.60 6.25
C GLU A 157 4.41 -19.38 6.60
N LEU A 158 4.79 -19.40 7.88
CA LEU A 158 5.96 -20.16 8.31
C LEU A 158 5.74 -21.67 8.15
N LYS A 159 4.62 -22.19 8.65
CA LYS A 159 4.31 -23.63 8.70
C LYS A 159 2.84 -23.87 8.37
N ARG A 160 2.53 -25.08 7.88
CA ARG A 160 1.14 -25.52 7.66
C ARG A 160 0.41 -25.65 9.01
N SER A 161 -0.79 -25.07 9.10
CA SER A 161 -1.66 -25.17 10.28
C SER A 161 -3.08 -25.52 9.87
N GLU A 162 -3.77 -26.37 10.65
CA GLU A 162 -5.18 -26.74 10.43
C GLU A 162 -6.16 -25.60 10.75
N SER A 163 -5.71 -24.54 11.43
CA SER A 163 -6.55 -23.42 11.89
C SER A 163 -6.58 -22.22 10.94
N GLN A 164 -6.26 -22.41 9.66
CA GLN A 164 -6.23 -21.29 8.70
C GLN A 164 -7.65 -20.75 8.52
N LYS A 165 -7.86 -19.56 9.10
CA LYS A 165 -9.15 -18.87 9.13
C LYS A 165 -9.45 -18.23 7.78
N GLU A 166 -10.72 -18.33 7.45
CA GLU A 166 -11.62 -17.42 6.72
C GLU A 166 -10.99 -16.25 5.96
N CYS A 167 -11.48 -16.06 4.73
CA CYS A 167 -11.19 -14.91 3.87
C CYS A 167 -11.10 -13.58 4.66
N ALA A 168 -9.94 -12.95 4.57
CA ALA A 168 -9.63 -11.64 5.15
C ALA A 168 -9.16 -10.67 4.05
N GLY A 169 -8.93 -9.41 4.41
CA GLY A 169 -8.29 -8.42 3.54
C GLY A 169 -6.83 -8.17 3.92
N ALA A 170 -5.99 -7.86 2.93
CA ALA A 170 -4.64 -7.34 3.16
C ALA A 170 -4.25 -6.29 2.10
N HIS A 171 -3.20 -5.54 2.41
CA HIS A 171 -2.59 -4.54 1.54
C HIS A 171 -1.09 -4.40 1.86
N GLY A 172 -0.33 -3.81 0.94
CA GLY A 172 1.15 -3.74 1.03
C GLY A 172 1.87 -4.57 -0.04
N TYR A 173 1.10 -5.14 -0.98
CA TYR A 173 1.62 -5.71 -2.22
C TYR A 173 2.21 -4.63 -3.14
N ASP A 174 2.68 -5.05 -4.31
CA ASP A 174 3.19 -4.17 -5.35
C ASP A 174 2.24 -3.00 -5.65
N ASN A 175 2.75 -1.76 -5.55
CA ASN A 175 1.97 -0.55 -5.76
C ASN A 175 1.46 -0.36 -7.20
N ALA A 176 1.90 -1.19 -8.15
CA ALA A 176 1.37 -1.23 -9.51
C ALA A 176 0.01 -1.94 -9.60
N PHE A 177 -0.31 -2.82 -8.65
CA PHE A 177 -1.58 -3.54 -8.62
C PHE A 177 -2.76 -2.58 -8.50
N PHE A 178 -3.82 -2.87 -9.25
CA PHE A 178 -5.00 -2.00 -9.25
C PHE A 178 -5.69 -1.98 -7.87
N SER A 179 -5.72 -3.12 -7.18
CA SER A 179 -6.29 -3.22 -5.82
C SER A 179 -5.54 -2.39 -4.77
N MET A 180 -4.26 -2.06 -5.01
CA MET A 180 -3.43 -1.25 -4.10
C MET A 180 -3.55 0.26 -4.36
N ARG A 181 -4.26 0.65 -5.42
CA ARG A 181 -4.53 2.05 -5.72
C ARG A 181 -5.54 2.61 -4.74
N THR A 182 -5.44 3.91 -4.50
CA THR A 182 -6.31 4.64 -3.58
C THR A 182 -6.99 5.82 -4.26
N ILE A 183 -7.90 6.46 -3.53
CA ILE A 183 -8.71 7.57 -4.05
C ILE A 183 -7.97 8.90 -3.93
N PHE A 184 -8.32 9.82 -4.84
CA PHE A 184 -8.05 11.24 -4.70
C PHE A 184 -9.26 12.02 -5.22
N MET A 185 -9.86 12.84 -4.35
CA MET A 185 -10.92 13.77 -4.73
C MET A 185 -10.64 15.11 -4.08
N ALA A 186 -10.85 16.20 -4.80
CA ALA A 186 -10.59 17.52 -4.29
C ALA A 186 -11.64 18.52 -4.74
N ARG A 187 -12.02 19.43 -3.83
CA ARG A 187 -12.98 20.51 -4.04
C ARG A 187 -12.46 21.78 -3.39
N GLY A 188 -12.67 22.91 -4.02
CA GLY A 188 -12.43 24.22 -3.41
C GLY A 188 -11.98 25.26 -4.42
N PRO A 189 -11.70 26.49 -3.97
CA PRO A 189 -11.35 27.61 -4.84
C PRO A 189 -10.05 27.39 -5.64
N ARG A 190 -9.21 26.42 -5.26
CA ARG A 190 -7.97 26.10 -5.98
C ARG A 190 -8.12 24.96 -6.99
N PHE A 191 -9.28 24.32 -7.10
CA PHE A 191 -9.52 23.17 -7.98
C PHE A 191 -10.59 23.48 -9.04
N ALA A 192 -10.40 22.97 -10.25
CA ALA A 192 -11.40 23.08 -11.31
C ALA A 192 -12.59 22.15 -11.04
N LYS A 193 -13.82 22.64 -11.28
CA LYS A 193 -15.04 21.83 -11.12
C LYS A 193 -15.13 20.75 -12.19
N GLY A 194 -15.52 19.54 -11.79
CA GLY A 194 -15.80 18.42 -12.71
C GLY A 194 -14.60 17.85 -13.46
N ARG A 195 -13.37 18.27 -13.10
CA ARG A 195 -12.15 17.83 -13.80
C ARG A 195 -11.74 16.44 -13.33
N LYS A 196 -11.59 15.51 -14.28
CA LYS A 196 -10.90 14.22 -14.06
C LYS A 196 -9.43 14.36 -14.46
N VAL A 197 -8.53 13.76 -13.69
CA VAL A 197 -7.09 13.77 -13.95
C VAL A 197 -6.57 12.34 -14.07
N PRO A 198 -5.46 12.10 -14.81
CA PRO A 198 -4.80 10.80 -14.83
C PRO A 198 -4.33 10.37 -13.43
N SER A 199 -4.12 9.07 -13.23
CA SER A 199 -3.50 8.56 -11.99
C SER A 199 -2.11 9.16 -11.79
N PHE A 200 -1.74 9.41 -10.53
CA PHE A 200 -0.46 9.96 -10.12
C PHE A 200 -0.02 9.35 -8.78
N LYS A 201 1.25 9.52 -8.41
CA LYS A 201 1.80 9.01 -7.15
C LYS A 201 1.45 9.96 -6.00
N ASN A 202 1.12 9.42 -4.82
CA ASN A 202 0.75 10.22 -3.64
C ASN A 202 1.84 11.20 -3.17
N ILE A 203 3.12 10.94 -3.46
CA ILE A 203 4.24 11.86 -3.18
C ILE A 203 4.04 13.25 -3.80
N GLU A 204 3.27 13.35 -4.87
CA GLU A 204 2.96 14.61 -5.54
C GLU A 204 2.05 15.53 -4.71
N ILE A 205 1.26 14.95 -3.79
CA ILE A 205 0.27 15.69 -2.96
C ILE A 205 0.96 16.74 -2.09
N TYR A 206 2.20 16.50 -1.65
CA TYR A 206 2.96 17.47 -0.86
C TYR A 206 3.09 18.82 -1.58
N ASN A 207 3.51 18.80 -2.85
CA ASN A 207 3.67 20.02 -3.64
C ASN A 207 2.33 20.71 -3.92
N VAL A 208 1.24 19.94 -4.03
CA VAL A 208 -0.13 20.48 -4.17
C VAL A 208 -0.53 21.24 -2.91
N LEU A 209 -0.34 20.65 -1.73
CA LEU A 209 -0.66 21.26 -0.44
C LEU A 209 0.18 22.52 -0.20
N ALA A 210 1.50 22.45 -0.42
CA ALA A 210 2.39 23.60 -0.30
C ALA A 210 1.93 24.76 -1.21
N SER A 211 1.55 24.45 -2.46
CA SER A 211 1.06 25.43 -3.43
C SER A 211 -0.29 26.06 -3.04
N ILE A 212 -1.19 25.30 -2.41
CA ILE A 212 -2.46 25.81 -1.90
C ILE A 212 -2.22 26.76 -0.73
N LEU A 213 -1.29 26.41 0.16
CA LEU A 213 -0.98 27.18 1.38
C LEU A 213 -0.04 28.37 1.12
N GLY A 214 0.51 28.51 -0.10
CA GLY A 214 1.48 29.56 -0.42
C GLY A 214 2.86 29.33 0.24
N LEU A 215 3.20 28.08 0.52
CA LEU A 215 4.45 27.71 1.18
C LEU A 215 5.52 27.36 0.15
N LYS A 216 6.78 27.67 0.48
CA LYS A 216 7.94 27.09 -0.20
C LYS A 216 8.13 25.67 0.33
N GLY A 217 7.77 24.66 -0.47
CA GLY A 217 7.96 23.26 -0.12
C GLY A 217 9.44 22.93 0.12
N ALA A 218 9.70 22.05 1.09
CA ALA A 218 11.02 21.45 1.29
C ALA A 218 11.37 20.51 0.11
N PRO A 219 12.65 20.19 -0.11
CA PRO A 219 13.06 19.18 -1.08
C PRO A 219 12.32 17.85 -0.83
N ASN A 220 11.74 17.29 -1.89
CA ASN A 220 10.97 16.05 -1.86
C ASN A 220 11.01 15.36 -3.24
N ASN A 221 10.48 14.14 -3.33
CA ASN A 221 10.52 13.35 -4.57
C ASN A 221 9.35 13.63 -5.54
N GLY A 222 8.41 14.50 -5.18
CA GLY A 222 7.36 14.95 -6.07
C GLY A 222 7.87 15.94 -7.11
N SER A 223 7.25 15.93 -8.29
CA SER A 223 7.56 16.82 -9.39
C SER A 223 7.09 18.25 -9.09
N ALA A 224 8.00 19.22 -9.13
CA ALA A 224 7.68 20.61 -8.81
C ALA A 224 6.57 21.22 -9.70
N SER A 225 6.46 20.75 -10.95
CA SER A 225 5.45 21.20 -11.91
C SER A 225 4.07 20.56 -11.71
N PHE A 226 3.96 19.48 -10.93
CA PHE A 226 2.71 18.70 -10.83
C PHE A 226 1.55 19.53 -10.27
N ALA A 227 1.82 20.40 -9.29
CA ALA A 227 0.79 21.26 -8.71
C ALA A 227 0.13 22.16 -9.77
N ASN A 228 0.88 22.61 -10.77
CA ASN A 228 0.34 23.42 -11.89
C ASN A 228 -0.55 22.60 -12.83
N SER A 229 -0.37 21.28 -12.86
CA SER A 229 -1.21 20.39 -13.67
C SER A 229 -2.59 20.18 -13.04
N ILE A 230 -2.70 20.26 -11.71
CA ILE A 230 -3.93 19.90 -10.97
C ILE A 230 -4.70 21.12 -10.45
N LEU A 231 -4.01 22.18 -10.03
CA LEU A 231 -4.61 23.39 -9.48
C LEU A 231 -5.08 24.34 -10.60
N SER A 232 -6.18 25.03 -10.35
CA SER A 232 -6.60 26.16 -11.17
C SER A 232 -5.62 27.33 -11.01
N LYS A 233 -5.41 28.09 -12.10
CA LYS A 233 -4.76 29.39 -12.02
C LYS A 233 -5.52 30.25 -11.01
N LYS A 234 -4.80 31.02 -10.18
CA LYS A 234 -5.47 32.02 -9.33
C LYS A 234 -6.18 32.98 -10.26
N GLU A 235 -7.49 33.14 -10.10
CA GLU A 235 -8.12 34.38 -10.54
C GLU A 235 -7.48 35.48 -9.69
N VAL A 236 -6.83 36.42 -10.37
CA VAL A 236 -6.16 37.60 -9.78
C VAL A 236 -7.23 38.64 -9.47
#